data_AF-A0A354H0A2-F1
#
_entry.id   AF-A0A354H0A2-F1
#
_cell.length_a   1.000
_cell.length_b   1.000
_cell.length_c   1.000
_cell.angle_alpha   90.00
_cell.angle_beta   90.00
_cell.angle_gamma   90.00
#
_symmetry.space_group_name_H-M   'P 1'
#
loop_
_entity.id
_entity.type
_entity.pdbx_description
1 polymer ?
#
loop_
_entity_poly.entity_id
_entity_poly.type
_entity_poly.pdbx_seq_one_letter_code
_entity_poly.pdbx_strand_id
1 'polypeptide(L)'
;MNSKPRRAYVPTTALAKAVEFDEEMMRVTFTDGRVLGVPLVWFPLLCDASPDQRKRYEIGGCGVSLHWPELAEDLSVAGLMAGVDGNAA
;
A
#
# COMPACT_ATOMS: atom_id res chain seq x y z
N MET A 1 -33.17 -18.99 -22.90
CA MET A 1 -32.32 -17.86 -22.46
C MET A 1 -31.03 -18.43 -21.88
N ASN A 2 -29.94 -18.45 -22.66
CA ASN A 2 -28.64 -18.93 -22.16
C ASN A 2 -27.91 -17.76 -21.49
N SER A 3 -27.95 -17.68 -20.16
CA SER A 3 -27.10 -16.76 -19.41
C SER A 3 -25.71 -17.39 -19.31
N LYS A 4 -24.74 -16.87 -20.08
CA LYS A 4 -23.31 -17.22 -19.88
C LYS A 4 -22.94 -16.78 -18.45
N PRO A 5 -22.24 -17.61 -17.66
CA PRO A 5 -21.79 -17.21 -16.34
C PRO A 5 -20.83 -16.02 -16.49
N ARG A 6 -21.13 -14.89 -15.84
CA ARG A 6 -20.16 -13.79 -15.71
C ARG A 6 -19.05 -14.29 -14.78
N ARG A 7 -17.86 -14.51 -15.33
CA ARG A 7 -16.66 -14.69 -14.49
C ARG A 7 -16.44 -13.41 -13.70
N ALA A 8 -16.02 -13.57 -12.45
CA ALA A 8 -15.52 -12.46 -11.66
C ALA A 8 -14.30 -11.86 -12.37
N TYR A 9 -14.18 -10.53 -12.35
CA TYR A 9 -12.97 -9.84 -12.75
C TYR A 9 -12.02 -9.81 -11.54
N VAL A 10 -10.81 -10.33 -11.72
CA VAL A 10 -9.75 -10.30 -10.71
C VAL A 10 -8.62 -9.47 -11.31
N PRO A 11 -8.31 -8.28 -10.76
CA PRO A 11 -7.18 -7.49 -11.21
C PRO A 11 -5.87 -8.27 -11.08
N THR A 12 -5.00 -8.19 -12.08
CA THR A 12 -3.70 -8.88 -12.10
C THR A 12 -2.55 -7.98 -11.64
N THR A 13 -2.81 -6.70 -11.42
CA THR A 13 -1.84 -5.70 -10.96
C THR A 13 -2.42 -4.90 -9.80
N ALA A 14 -1.57 -4.52 -8.85
CA ALA A 14 -1.89 -3.56 -7.79
C ALA A 14 -0.99 -2.34 -7.99
N LEU A 15 -1.58 -1.17 -8.22
CA LEU A 15 -0.83 0.09 -8.30
C LEU A 15 -1.42 1.07 -7.30
N ALA A 16 -0.59 1.60 -6.41
CA ALA A 16 -1.01 2.54 -5.39
C ALA A 16 -1.54 3.84 -6.02
N LYS A 17 -2.65 4.31 -5.47
CA LYS A 17 -3.31 5.57 -5.84
C LYS A 17 -3.25 6.58 -4.69
N ALA A 18 -3.42 6.11 -3.45
CA ALA A 18 -3.37 6.95 -2.26
C ALA A 18 -3.04 6.10 -1.03
N VAL A 19 -2.48 6.74 -0.02
CA VAL A 19 -2.23 6.19 1.30
C VAL A 19 -2.89 7.08 2.35
N GLU A 20 -3.59 6.45 3.29
CA GLU A 20 -4.24 7.08 4.42
C GLU A 20 -3.80 6.41 5.71
N PHE A 21 -3.83 7.16 6.80
CA PHE A 21 -3.39 6.71 8.12
C PHE A 21 -4.43 7.06 9.17
N ASP A 22 -4.67 6.14 10.08
CA ASP A 22 -5.18 6.47 11.41
C ASP A 22 -4.08 6.23 12.47
N GLU A 23 -4.47 6.13 13.73
CA GLU A 23 -3.54 5.94 14.84
C GLU A 23 -2.86 4.57 14.81
N GLU A 24 -3.51 3.54 14.26
CA GLU A 24 -3.07 2.14 14.34
C GLU A 24 -2.78 1.51 12.96
N MET A 25 -3.39 2.03 11.89
CA MET A 25 -3.47 1.39 10.59
C MET A 25 -3.00 2.32 9.46
N MET A 26 -2.25 1.75 8.53
CA MET A 26 -2.01 2.30 7.20
C MET A 26 -2.98 1.66 6.21
N ARG A 27 -3.63 2.47 5.37
CA ARG A 27 -4.53 2.02 4.29
C ARG A 27 -4.01 2.49 2.94
N VAL A 28 -3.79 1.55 2.03
CA VAL A 28 -3.37 1.83 0.65
C VAL A 28 -4.56 1.58 -0.27
N THR A 29 -5.01 2.62 -0.97
CA THR A 29 -6.00 2.52 -2.04
C THR A 29 -5.28 2.27 -3.36
N PHE A 30 -5.72 1.28 -4.12
CA PHE A 30 -5.16 0.93 -5.43
C PHE A 30 -6.01 1.47 -6.59
N THR A 31 -5.41 1.62 -7.76
CA THR A 31 -6.07 2.10 -8.98
C THR A 31 -7.17 1.16 -9.49
N ASP A 32 -7.12 -0.11 -9.12
CA ASP A 32 -8.12 -1.13 -9.44
C ASP A 32 -9.32 -1.16 -8.47
N GLY A 33 -9.33 -0.27 -7.47
CA GLY A 33 -10.41 -0.13 -6.49
C GLY A 33 -10.25 -0.96 -5.21
N ARG A 34 -9.19 -1.78 -5.09
CA ARG A 34 -8.87 -2.46 -3.81
C ARG A 34 -8.36 -1.48 -2.77
N VAL A 35 -8.57 -1.82 -1.50
CA VAL A 35 -7.95 -1.15 -0.35
C VAL A 35 -7.28 -2.20 0.52
N LEU A 36 -5.98 -2.03 0.79
CA LEU A 36 -5.22 -2.86 1.72
C LEU A 36 -5.04 -2.08 3.02
N GLY A 37 -5.49 -2.65 4.13
CA GLY A 37 -5.19 -2.15 5.47
C GLY A 37 -4.13 -3.02 6.14
N VAL A 38 -3.08 -2.39 6.68
CA VAL A 38 -2.02 -3.05 7.44
C VAL A 38 -1.76 -2.30 8.75
N PRO A 39 -1.39 -2.99 9.84
CA PRO A 39 -1.00 -2.34 11.08
C PRO A 39 0.24 -1.45 10.87
N LEU A 40 0.17 -0.22 11.38
CA LEU A 40 1.27 0.74 11.28
C LEU A 40 2.52 0.28 12.04
N VAL A 41 2.32 -0.49 13.12
CA VAL A 41 3.38 -1.11 13.93
C VAL A 41 4.32 -2.04 13.15
N TRP A 42 3.94 -2.47 11.93
CA TRP A 42 4.82 -3.22 11.05
C TRP A 42 5.95 -2.37 10.47
N PHE A 43 5.81 -1.05 10.48
CA PHE A 43 6.76 -0.10 9.91
C PHE A 43 7.22 0.85 11.03
N PRO A 44 8.25 0.50 11.80
CA PRO A 44 8.67 1.27 12.98
C PRO A 44 8.89 2.76 12.70
N LEU A 45 9.52 3.11 11.57
CA LEU A 45 9.75 4.50 11.17
C LEU A 45 8.44 5.27 10.93
N LEU A 46 7.43 4.64 10.32
CA LEU A 46 6.12 5.26 10.13
C LEU A 46 5.31 5.30 11.43
N CYS A 47 5.46 4.27 12.28
CA CYS A 47 4.81 4.17 13.58
C CYS A 47 5.25 5.31 14.51
N ASP A 48 6.54 5.63 14.52
CA ASP A 48 7.09 6.70 15.36
C ASP A 48 6.93 8.11 14.74
N ALA A 49 6.65 8.19 13.44
CA ALA A 49 6.44 9.46 12.74
C ALA A 49 5.17 10.18 13.19
N SER A 50 5.20 11.52 13.17
CA SER A 50 4.00 12.34 13.40
C SER A 50 2.96 12.14 12.28
N PRO A 51 1.66 12.40 12.54
CA PRO A 51 0.61 12.32 11.50
C PRO A 51 0.91 13.15 10.26
N ASP A 52 1.56 14.31 10.42
CA ASP A 52 1.93 15.18 9.30
C ASP A 52 3.09 14.60 8.47
N GLN A 53 4.08 13.98 9.12
CA GLN A 53 5.17 13.28 8.42
C GLN A 53 4.66 12.07 7.64
N ARG A 54 3.74 11.28 8.22
CA ARG A 54 3.12 10.14 7.53
C ARG A 54 2.37 10.54 6.26
N LYS A 55 1.78 11.74 6.23
CA LYS A 55 1.06 12.26 5.06
C LYS A 55 1.98 12.80 3.96
N ARG A 56 3.27 12.98 4.22
CA ARG A 56 4.29 13.45 3.26
C ARG A 56 4.95 12.29 2.52
N TYR A 57 4.12 11.45 1.91
CA TYR A 57 4.58 10.37 1.05
C TYR A 57 4.58 10.78 -0.42
N GLU A 58 5.37 10.07 -1.20
CA GLU A 58 5.41 10.15 -2.65
C GLU A 58 5.08 8.78 -3.24
N ILE A 59 4.28 8.76 -4.31
CA ILE A 59 3.97 7.53 -5.05
C ILE A 59 4.90 7.44 -6.26
N GLY A 60 5.78 6.45 -6.25
CA GLY A 60 6.81 6.23 -7.26
C GLY A 60 6.42 5.22 -8.34
N GLY A 61 7.14 5.27 -9.47
CA GLY A 61 7.10 4.27 -10.54
C GLY A 61 5.69 3.94 -11.05
N CYS A 62 4.83 4.94 -11.23
CA CYS A 62 3.44 4.77 -11.63
C CYS A 62 2.57 3.93 -10.66
N GLY A 63 2.88 4.00 -9.35
CA GLY A 63 2.11 3.31 -8.30
C GLY A 63 2.73 1.98 -7.85
N VAL A 64 3.98 1.68 -8.21
CA VAL A 64 4.65 0.44 -7.78
C VAL A 64 5.34 0.57 -6.42
N SER A 65 5.57 1.81 -5.97
CA SER A 65 6.30 2.11 -4.74
C SER A 65 5.74 3.31 -4.00
N LEU A 66 5.98 3.34 -2.68
CA LEU A 66 5.64 4.41 -1.76
C LEU A 66 6.92 4.84 -1.06
N HIS A 67 7.14 6.14 -0.96
CA HIS A 67 8.39 6.71 -0.45
C HIS A 67 8.08 7.82 0.56
N TRP A 68 8.80 7.86 1.68
CA TRP A 68 8.77 8.95 2.66
C TRP A 68 10.14 9.63 2.72
N PRO A 69 10.37 10.70 1.94
CA PRO A 69 11.69 11.33 1.85
C PRO A 69 12.23 11.83 3.19
N GLU A 70 11.35 12.37 4.05
CA GLU A 70 11.73 12.89 5.37
C GLU A 70 12.11 11.78 6.37
N LEU A 71 11.62 10.56 6.15
CA LEU A 71 11.83 9.41 7.04
C LEU A 71 12.85 8.41 6.48
N ALA A 72 13.28 8.59 5.22
CA ALA A 72 14.08 7.63 4.47
C ALA A 72 13.48 6.20 4.45
N GLU A 73 12.15 6.11 4.42
CA GLU A 73 11.40 4.86 4.37
C GLU A 73 10.84 4.63 2.97
N ASP A 74 11.03 3.42 2.43
CA ASP A 74 10.59 3.02 1.10
C ASP A 74 9.85 1.68 1.15
N LEU A 75 8.63 1.65 0.61
CA LEU A 75 7.79 0.45 0.56
C LEU A 75 7.46 0.04 -0.88
N SER A 76 7.60 -1.25 -1.17
CA SER A 76 7.15 -1.85 -2.43
C SER A 76 5.69 -2.26 -2.34
N VAL A 77 4.87 -1.87 -3.34
CA VAL A 77 3.47 -2.32 -3.43
C VAL A 77 3.39 -3.84 -3.62
N ALA A 78 4.28 -4.41 -4.43
CA ALA A 78 4.34 -5.86 -4.60
C ALA A 78 4.70 -6.57 -3.28
N GLY A 79 5.64 -5.98 -2.52
CA GLY A 79 6.04 -6.50 -1.21
C GLY A 79 4.87 -6.49 -0.21
N LEU A 80 4.17 -5.35 -0.11
CA LEU A 80 2.97 -5.20 0.74
C LEU A 80 1.88 -6.23 0.37
N MET A 81 1.68 -6.50 -0.91
CA MET A 81 0.66 -7.44 -1.38
C MET A 81 1.04 -8.90 -1.20
N ALA A 82 2.34 -9.22 -1.23
CA ALA A 82 2.84 -10.57 -1.08
C ALA A 82 2.97 -11.00 0.40
N GLY A 83 3.02 -10.04 1.34
CA GLY A 83 3.29 -10.33 2.75
C GLY A 83 4.69 -10.90 2.96
N VAL A 84 5.67 -10.43 2.18
CA VAL A 84 7.06 -10.89 2.31
C VAL A 84 7.67 -10.33 3.59
N ASP A 85 8.35 -11.20 4.34
CA ASP A 85 9.12 -10.83 5.52
C ASP A 85 10.19 -9.81 5.12
N GLY A 86 10.17 -8.62 5.73
CA GLY A 86 11.11 -7.52 5.47
C GLY A 86 12.58 -7.81 5.84
N ASN A 87 12.94 -9.08 6.06
CA ASN A 87 14.31 -9.52 6.29
C ASN A 87 14.78 -10.41 5.13
N ALA A 88 14.84 -9.83 3.93
CA ALA A 88 15.47 -10.43 2.77
C ALA A 88 16.49 -9.47 2.16
N ALA A 89 17.55 -9.20 2.91
CA ALA A 89 18.96 -9.04 2.50
C ALA A 89 19.74 -8.20 3.52
#